data_AF-A0A973IKR9-F1
#
_entry.id   AF-A0A973IKR9-F1
#
_cell.length_a   1.000
_cell.length_b   1.000
_cell.length_c   1.000
_cell.angle_alpha   90.00
_cell.angle_beta   90.00
_cell.angle_gamma   90.00
#
_symmetry.space_group_name_H-M   'P 1'
#
loop_
_entity.id
_entity.type
_entity.pdbx_description
1 polymer ?
#
loop_
_entity_poly.entity_id
_entity_poly.type
_entity_poly.pdbx_seq_one_letter_code
_entity_poly.pdbx_strand_id
1 'polypeptide(L)' 'WRRGKHQELPNGNWLVTSAEQGRAFEVGTDGQVQFEFLNHFDDRRLLTIAEALWLPTDYFSDVPDCEGLAAVAPAAP' A
#
# COMPACT_ATOMS: atom_id res chain seq x y z
N TRP A 1 -21.78 8.04 -1.62
CA TRP A 1 -20.61 8.10 -0.73
C TRP A 1 -19.40 7.76 -1.59
N ARG A 2 -18.44 8.68 -1.77
CA ARG A 2 -17.35 8.52 -2.74
C ARG A 2 -16.17 7.86 -2.00
N ARG A 3 -15.87 6.58 -2.29
CA ARG A 3 -14.79 5.81 -1.67
C ARG A 3 -13.45 6.23 -2.28
N GLY A 4 -12.87 7.32 -1.80
CA GLY A 4 -11.52 7.73 -2.20
C GLY A 4 -10.88 8.51 -1.07
N LYS A 5 -9.56 8.36 -0.91
CA LYS A 5 -8.78 9.07 0.10
C LYS A 5 -7.55 9.68 -0.58
N HIS A 6 -7.11 10.82 -0.10
CA HIS A 6 -5.79 11.36 -0.38
C HIS A 6 -5.08 11.67 0.94
N GLN A 7 -3.76 11.57 0.94
CA GLN A 7 -2.88 11.89 2.05
C GLN A 7 -1.72 12.73 1.51
N GLU A 8 -1.49 13.88 2.13
CA GLU A 8 -0.28 14.67 1.89
C GLU A 8 0.90 13.97 2.58
N LEU A 9 2.02 13.85 1.87
CA LEU A 9 3.23 13.20 2.36
C LEU A 9 4.25 14.26 2.82
N PRO A 10 5.19 13.94 3.74
CA PRO A 10 6.16 14.91 4.25
C PRO A 10 7.07 15.54 3.19
N ASN A 11 7.26 14.87 2.04
CA ASN A 11 8.02 15.36 0.90
C ASN A 11 7.20 16.31 -0.03
N GLY A 12 5.93 16.57 0.30
CA GLY A 12 5.01 17.37 -0.50
C GLY A 12 4.27 16.59 -1.59
N ASN A 13 4.51 15.29 -1.71
CA ASN A 13 3.78 14.43 -2.64
C ASN A 13 2.38 14.08 -2.09
N TRP A 14 1.55 13.51 -2.95
CA TRP A 14 0.21 13.05 -2.58
C TRP A 14 0.09 11.54 -2.79
N LEU A 15 -0.27 10.81 -1.73
CA LEU A 15 -0.74 9.44 -1.86
C LEU A 15 -2.25 9.45 -2.09
N VAL A 16 -2.71 8.83 -3.18
CA VAL A 16 -4.12 8.77 -3.57
C VAL A 16 -4.60 7.32 -3.59
N THR A 17 -5.73 7.05 -2.93
CA THR A 17 -6.46 5.79 -3.00
C THR A 17 -7.69 5.94 -3.89
N SER A 18 -7.65 5.32 -5.07
CA SER A 18 -8.75 5.20 -6.01
C SER A 18 -9.46 3.86 -5.76
N ALA A 19 -10.31 3.81 -4.74
CA ALA A 19 -10.78 2.56 -4.16
C ALA A 19 -11.45 1.64 -5.17
N GLU A 20 -12.44 2.14 -5.92
CA GLU A 20 -13.24 1.33 -6.85
C GLU A 20 -12.47 0.94 -8.12
N GLN A 21 -11.40 1.67 -8.44
CA GLN A 21 -10.49 1.34 -9.54
C GLN A 21 -9.40 0.36 -9.11
N GLY A 22 -9.34 -0.01 -7.82
CA GLY A 22 -8.33 -0.92 -7.29
C GLY A 22 -6.90 -0.40 -7.46
N ARG A 23 -6.73 0.92 -7.37
CA ARG A 23 -5.47 1.62 -7.64
C ARG A 23 -5.08 2.53 -6.48
N ALA A 24 -3.84 2.44 -6.03
CA ALA A 24 -3.22 3.41 -5.13
C ALA A 24 -1.94 3.94 -5.79
N PHE A 25 -1.71 5.25 -5.73
CA PHE A 25 -0.57 5.86 -6.41
C PHE A 25 -0.08 7.11 -5.71
N GLU A 26 1.21 7.35 -5.80
CA GLU A 26 1.87 8.56 -5.31
C GLU A 26 2.10 9.52 -6.48
N VAL A 27 1.67 10.77 -6.32
CA VAL A 27 1.86 11.84 -7.29
C VAL A 27 2.84 12.85 -6.73
N GLY A 28 3.88 13.16 -7.51
CA GLY A 28 4.86 14.18 -7.21
C GLY A 28 4.31 15.60 -7.27
N THR A 29 5.06 16.55 -6.72
CA THR A 29 4.77 17.99 -6.86
C THR A 29 4.81 18.48 -8.32
N ASP A 30 5.47 17.73 -9.21
CA ASP A 30 5.51 17.90 -10.66
C ASP A 30 4.28 17.29 -11.38
N GLY A 31 3.37 16.66 -10.63
CA GLY A 31 2.18 15.99 -11.15
C GLY A 31 2.46 14.61 -11.76
N GLN A 32 3.68 14.08 -11.68
CA GLN A 32 4.01 12.76 -12.22
C GLN A 32 3.76 11.65 -11.19
N VAL A 33 3.38 10.47 -11.66
CA VAL A 33 3.22 9.29 -10.80
C VAL A 33 4.59 8.72 -10.46
N GLN A 34 4.95 8.68 -9.18
CA GLN A 34 6.25 8.17 -8.70
C GLN A 34 6.17 6.74 -8.17
N PHE A 35 4.99 6.33 -7.71
CA PHE A 35 4.70 4.97 -7.24
C PHE A 35 3.28 4.59 -7.65
N GLU A 36 3.07 3.31 -8.01
CA GLU A 36 1.75 2.78 -8.34
C GLU A 36 1.59 1.35 -7.83
N PHE A 37 0.43 1.09 -7.25
CA PHE A 37 -0.05 -0.22 -6.85
C PHE A 37 -1.41 -0.49 -7.49
N LEU A 38 -1.52 -1.64 -8.17
CA LEU A 38 -2.74 -2.16 -8.76
C LEU A 38 -3.11 -3.46 -8.06
N ASN A 39 -4.33 -3.51 -7.49
CA ASN A 39 -4.80 -4.67 -6.74
C ASN A 39 -5.38 -5.74 -7.68
N HIS A 40 -4.50 -6.41 -8.43
CA HIS A 40 -4.91 -7.41 -9.42
C HIS A 40 -5.59 -8.62 -8.78
N PHE A 41 -6.75 -8.98 -9.31
CA PHE A 41 -7.33 -10.32 -9.13
C PHE A 41 -6.82 -11.27 -10.22
N ASP A 42 -6.76 -10.77 -11.45
CA ASP A 42 -6.21 -11.42 -12.62
C ASP A 42 -5.77 -10.35 -13.64
N ASP A 43 -5.44 -10.79 -14.85
CA ASP A 43 -4.96 -9.92 -15.95
C ASP A 43 -6.00 -8.88 -16.41
N ARG A 44 -7.26 -9.00 -16.00
CA ARG A 44 -8.38 -8.16 -16.49
C ARG A 44 -9.14 -7.43 -15.40
N ARG A 45 -8.93 -7.78 -14.13
CA ARG A 45 -9.76 -7.30 -13.01
C ARG A 45 -8.90 -6.79 -11.86
N LEU A 46 -9.25 -5.61 -11.38
CA LEU A 46 -8.72 -5.03 -10.15
C LEU A 46 -9.77 -5.12 -9.06
N LEU A 47 -9.34 -5.51 -7.85
CA LEU A 47 -10.18 -5.55 -6.66
C LEU A 47 -10.20 -4.18 -5.99
N THR A 48 -11.32 -3.88 -5.34
CA THR A 48 -11.46 -2.66 -4.55
C THR A 48 -10.37 -2.56 -3.49
N ILE A 49 -9.72 -1.41 -3.38
CA ILE A 49 -8.81 -1.09 -2.27
C ILE A 49 -9.62 -0.38 -1.20
N ALA A 50 -9.58 -0.88 0.04
CA ALA A 50 -10.25 -0.20 1.15
C ALA A 50 -9.54 1.10 1.54
N GLU A 51 -8.22 1.04 1.72
CA GLU A 51 -7.38 2.16 2.12
C GLU A 51 -5.91 1.92 1.74
N ALA A 52 -5.18 2.98 1.43
CA ALA A 52 -3.72 3.02 1.48
C ALA A 52 -3.29 4.12 2.45
N LEU A 53 -2.25 3.85 3.23
CA LEU A 53 -1.71 4.75 4.24
C LEU A 53 -0.19 4.76 4.15
N TRP A 54 0.38 5.96 4.05
CA TRP A 54 1.82 6.12 4.24
C TRP A 54 2.13 6.18 5.73
N LEU A 55 3.15 5.43 6.13
CA LEU A 55 3.64 5.35 7.51
C LEU A 55 5.09 5.83 7.55
N PRO A 56 5.50 6.57 8.59
CA PRO A 56 6.89 6.88 8.84
C PRO A 56 7.77 5.63 8.87
N THR A 57 9.04 5.78 8.48
CA THR A 57 9.99 4.65 8.44
C THR A 57 10.26 4.02 9.80
N ASP A 58 10.01 4.77 10.88
CA ASP A 58 10.13 4.36 12.27
C ASP A 58 8.79 3.93 12.90
N TYR A 59 7.74 3.74 12.08
CA TYR A 59 6.42 3.33 12.57
C TYR A 59 6.44 1.98 13.30
N PHE A 60 7.20 1.01 12.78
CA PHE A 60 7.37 -0.30 13.42
C PHE A 60 8.58 -0.26 14.35
N SER A 61 8.35 -0.52 15.65
CA SER A 61 9.41 -0.64 16.65
C SER A 61 10.16 -1.97 16.58
N ASP A 62 9.44 -3.04 16.20
CA ASP A 62 9.98 -4.39 16.05
C ASP A 62 9.69 -4.86 14.63
N VAL A 63 10.75 -5.06 13.85
CA VAL A 63 10.64 -5.60 12.49
C VAL A 63 10.87 -7.10 12.57
N PRO A 64 9.94 -7.95 12.06
CA PRO A 64 10.17 -9.38 12.03
C PRO A 64 11.43 -9.68 11.21
N ASP A 65 12.40 -10.33 11.83
CA ASP A 65 13.56 -10.88 11.15
C ASP A 65 13.31 -12.35 10.76
N CYS A 66 14.04 -12.81 9.74
CA CYS A 66 13.97 -14.20 9.31
C CYS A 66 14.64 -15.18 10.30
N GLU A 67 15.33 -14.67 11.33
CA GLU A 67 16.01 -15.50 12.34
C GLU A 67 15.01 -16.00 13.40
N GLY A 68 13.95 -15.24 13.69
CA GLY A 68 12.86 -15.63 14.59
C GLY A 68 11.76 -16.51 13.97
N LEU A 69 11.67 -16.59 12.63
CA LEU A 69 10.65 -17.36 11.91
C LEU A 69 10.95 -18.87 11.81
N ALA A 70 12.17 -19.30 12.10
CA ALA A 70 12.53 -20.72 12.13
C ALA A 70 11.75 -21.54 13.19
N ALA A 71 11.11 -20.87 14.15
CA ALA A 71 10.33 -21.52 15.20
C ALA A 71 8.85 -21.81 14.84
N VAL A 72 8.36 -21.29 13.70
CA VAL A 72 6.93 -21.41 13.31
C VAL A 72 6.82 -21.98 11.89
N ALA A 73 7.54 -23.06 11.60
CA ALA A 73 7.12 -23.93 10.50
C ALA A 73 5.82 -24.65 10.93
N PRO A 74 4.72 -24.56 10.16
CA PRO A 74 3.52 -25.33 10.51
C PRO A 74 3.84 -26.82 10.37
N ALA A 75 3.53 -27.59 11.41
CA ALA A 75 3.42 -29.05 11.29
C ALA A 75 2.36 -29.35 10.23
N ALA A 76 2.80 -29.92 9.11
CA ALA A 76 1.93 -30.37 8.04
C ALA A 76 0.95 -31.45 8.55
N PRO A 77 -0.34 -31.41 8.18
CA PRO A 77 -1.12 -32.62 7.97
C PRO A 77 -0.84 -33.22 6.58
#